data_AF-A0A9E3ISM0-F1
#
_entry.id   AF-A0A9E3ISM0-F1
#
_cell.length_a   1.000
_cell.length_b   1.000
_cell.length_c   1.000
_cell.angle_alpha   90.00
_cell.angle_beta   90.00
_cell.angle_gamma   90.00
#
_symmetry.space_group_name_H-M   'P 1'
#
loop_
_entity.id
_entity.type
_entity.pdbx_description
1 polymer ?
#
loop_
_entity_poly.entity_id
_entity_poly.type
_entity_poly.pdbx_seq_one_letter_code
_entity_poly.pdbx_strand_id
1 'polypeptide(L)'
;MTTPTFTAPPTAPQRSDAPATFVTRANAFIAWFATLYAELVIAIGWIADQVTAMVGYVASALASANSASASATAAVNATTLIATSTSSVSPSAGAKSLAWAEASRTFANGKAYQLIYRPDPTIRLTGVSSAVDNTAKTMTLTVGASGFAGSGGPYTDWYLLDASLAALFAAVAADVLAAVSALAGVTPKALKDALAPYALTDAATVTPDGHNGLDFTWTIGGNRTLGAITNTYPGATGAIQITQDGTGSRLLAVAGAWKRDGGLAVLSTAAGAVDELTYRVKTVDGSGTATRIVYDIARAPT
;
A
#
# COMPACT_ATOMS: atom_id res chain seq x y z
N MET A 1 1.56 -29.23 -40.69
CA MET A 1 1.71 -29.98 -41.96
C MET A 1 2.22 -29.04 -43.05
N THR A 2 2.98 -29.53 -44.02
CA THR A 2 3.37 -28.76 -45.21
C THR A 2 2.15 -28.45 -46.07
N THR A 3 2.14 -27.31 -46.77
CA THR A 3 1.03 -26.93 -47.65
C THR A 3 0.80 -28.00 -48.73
N PRO A 4 -0.45 -28.47 -48.92
CA PRO A 4 -0.76 -29.49 -49.92
C PRO A 4 -0.53 -28.97 -51.34
N THR A 5 -0.10 -29.85 -52.24
CA THR A 5 0.07 -29.57 -53.67
C THR A 5 -0.79 -30.54 -54.48
N PHE A 6 -1.31 -30.09 -55.62
CA PHE A 6 -2.12 -30.91 -56.52
C PHE A 6 -1.34 -31.27 -57.78
N THR A 7 -1.37 -32.55 -58.14
CA THR A 7 -0.77 -33.04 -59.38
C THR A 7 -1.64 -32.65 -60.58
N ALA A 8 -1.04 -32.07 -61.63
CA ALA A 8 -1.77 -31.64 -62.82
C ALA A 8 -2.36 -32.83 -63.62
N PRO A 9 -3.54 -32.67 -64.25
CA PRO A 9 -4.15 -33.75 -65.03
C PRO A 9 -3.31 -34.11 -66.27
N PRO A 10 -3.28 -35.40 -66.65
CA PRO A 10 -2.71 -35.82 -67.92
C PRO A 10 -3.62 -35.41 -69.09
N THR A 11 -3.12 -35.53 -70.33
CA THR A 11 -3.86 -35.15 -71.54
C THR A 11 -5.16 -35.95 -71.69
N ALA A 12 -6.27 -35.23 -71.84
CA ALA A 12 -7.59 -35.84 -71.96
C ALA A 12 -7.78 -36.60 -73.29
N PRO A 13 -8.48 -37.75 -73.29
CA PRO A 13 -8.79 -38.51 -74.50
C PRO A 13 -9.79 -37.74 -75.40
N GLN A 14 -9.58 -37.73 -76.72
CA GLN A 14 -10.40 -36.98 -77.69
C GLN A 14 -11.13 -37.88 -78.66
N ARG A 15 -12.32 -37.48 -79.15
CA ARG A 15 -13.11 -38.30 -80.08
C ARG A 15 -12.43 -38.53 -81.43
N SER A 16 -11.47 -37.68 -81.79
CA SER A 16 -10.64 -37.80 -82.98
C SER A 16 -9.42 -38.72 -82.78
N ASP A 17 -9.15 -39.17 -81.55
CA ASP A 17 -8.03 -40.07 -81.25
C ASP A 17 -8.28 -41.46 -81.84
N ALA A 18 -7.21 -42.13 -82.29
CA ALA A 18 -7.30 -43.53 -82.68
C ALA A 18 -7.74 -44.38 -81.47
N PRO A 19 -8.51 -45.47 -81.68
CA PRO A 19 -9.15 -46.19 -80.58
C PRO A 19 -8.21 -46.64 -79.44
N ALA A 20 -7.00 -47.11 -79.77
CA ALA A 20 -6.03 -47.54 -78.75
C ALA A 20 -5.46 -46.35 -77.94
N THR A 21 -5.19 -45.21 -78.59
CA THR A 21 -4.69 -44.00 -77.93
C THR A 21 -5.74 -43.38 -77.01
N PHE A 22 -7.00 -43.41 -77.45
CA PHE A 22 -8.13 -42.99 -76.62
C PHE A 22 -8.19 -43.80 -75.34
N VAL A 23 -8.11 -45.13 -75.43
CA VAL A 23 -8.18 -46.02 -74.26
C VAL A 23 -7.01 -45.79 -73.30
N THR A 24 -5.79 -45.62 -73.79
CA THR A 24 -4.62 -45.34 -72.94
C THR A 24 -4.76 -44.00 -72.20
N ARG A 25 -5.18 -42.94 -72.89
CA ARG A 25 -5.42 -41.63 -72.25
C ARG A 25 -6.58 -41.66 -71.28
N ALA A 26 -7.66 -42.36 -71.62
CA ALA A 26 -8.80 -42.54 -70.74
C ALA A 26 -8.39 -43.25 -69.44
N ASN A 27 -7.59 -44.31 -69.53
CA ASN A 27 -7.11 -45.03 -68.35
C ASN A 27 -6.18 -44.18 -67.47
N ALA A 28 -5.26 -43.41 -68.06
CA ALA A 28 -4.39 -42.50 -67.33
C ALA A 28 -5.16 -41.35 -66.64
N PHE A 29 -6.19 -40.82 -67.31
CA PHE A 29 -7.04 -39.77 -66.76
C PHE A 29 -7.93 -40.29 -65.62
N ILE A 30 -8.45 -41.51 -65.74
CA ILE A 30 -9.19 -42.19 -64.66
C ILE A 30 -8.28 -42.46 -63.46
N ALA A 31 -7.03 -42.91 -63.68
CA ALA A 31 -6.07 -43.11 -62.59
C ALA A 31 -5.69 -41.79 -61.90
N TRP A 32 -5.55 -40.69 -62.65
CA TRP A 32 -5.28 -39.38 -62.07
C TRP A 32 -6.39 -38.90 -61.13
N PHE A 33 -7.67 -39.20 -61.40
CA PHE A 33 -8.75 -38.86 -60.47
C PHE A 33 -8.59 -39.51 -59.09
N ALA A 34 -8.02 -40.72 -59.02
CA ALA A 34 -7.74 -41.36 -57.74
C ALA A 34 -6.62 -40.64 -56.97
N THR A 35 -5.58 -40.18 -57.67
CA THR A 35 -4.51 -39.35 -57.09
C THR A 35 -5.05 -38.01 -56.61
N LEU A 36 -5.83 -37.32 -57.44
CA LEU A 36 -6.46 -36.05 -57.08
C LEU A 36 -7.35 -36.20 -55.83
N TYR A 37 -8.12 -37.29 -55.74
CA TYR A 37 -8.93 -37.57 -54.56
C TYR A 37 -8.09 -37.69 -53.29
N ALA A 38 -6.97 -38.43 -53.33
CA ALA A 38 -6.07 -38.56 -52.18
C ALA A 38 -5.45 -37.22 -51.78
N GLU A 39 -5.03 -36.40 -52.75
CA GLU A 39 -4.50 -35.05 -52.50
C GLU A 39 -5.56 -34.12 -51.91
N LEU A 40 -6.81 -34.22 -52.37
CA LEU A 40 -7.93 -33.46 -51.81
C LEU A 40 -8.20 -33.83 -50.35
N VAL A 41 -8.13 -35.12 -50.00
CA VAL A 41 -8.27 -35.57 -48.60
C VAL A 41 -7.16 -34.98 -47.72
N ILE A 42 -5.91 -34.97 -48.19
CA ILE A 42 -4.79 -34.35 -47.48
C ILE A 42 -5.01 -32.84 -47.34
N ALA A 43 -5.48 -32.17 -48.39
CA ALA A 43 -5.76 -30.74 -48.35
C ALA A 43 -6.88 -30.38 -47.38
N ILE A 44 -7.94 -31.18 -47.32
CA ILE A 44 -9.02 -31.02 -46.34
C ILE A 44 -8.48 -31.16 -44.91
N GLY A 45 -7.61 -32.16 -44.66
CA GLY A 45 -6.95 -32.32 -43.37
C GLY A 45 -6.07 -31.12 -42.99
N TRP A 46 -5.29 -30.61 -43.94
CA TRP A 46 -4.47 -29.41 -43.74
C TRP A 46 -5.33 -28.18 -43.41
N ILE A 47 -6.46 -27.97 -44.13
CA ILE A 47 -7.39 -26.87 -43.85
C ILE A 47 -7.96 -27.00 -42.43
N ALA A 48 -8.35 -28.21 -42.00
CA ALA A 48 -8.86 -28.45 -40.65
C ALA A 48 -7.82 -28.12 -39.56
N ASP A 49 -6.55 -28.48 -39.79
CA ASP A 49 -5.44 -28.12 -38.90
C ASP A 49 -5.24 -26.61 -38.83
N GLN A 50 -5.29 -25.90 -39.97
CA GLN A 50 -5.16 -24.43 -40.01
C GLN A 50 -6.31 -23.74 -39.26
N VAL A 51 -7.55 -24.22 -39.43
CA VAL A 51 -8.72 -23.69 -38.70
C VAL A 51 -8.55 -23.89 -37.20
N THR A 52 -8.08 -25.07 -36.77
CA THR A 52 -7.79 -25.37 -35.36
C THR A 52 -6.71 -24.46 -34.78
N ALA A 53 -5.63 -24.23 -35.53
CA ALA A 53 -4.58 -23.28 -35.15
C ALA A 53 -5.12 -21.85 -35.02
N MET A 54 -5.99 -21.42 -35.93
CA MET A 54 -6.63 -20.11 -35.88
C MET A 54 -7.50 -19.92 -34.62
N VAL A 55 -8.24 -20.95 -34.22
CA VAL A 55 -9.00 -20.94 -32.95
C VAL A 55 -8.04 -20.82 -31.75
N GLY A 56 -6.90 -21.50 -31.77
CA GLY A 56 -5.87 -21.39 -30.74
C GLY A 56 -5.24 -20.00 -30.65
N TYR A 57 -4.99 -19.34 -31.79
CA TYR A 57 -4.51 -17.96 -31.82
C TYR A 57 -5.53 -16.98 -31.24
N VAL A 58 -6.82 -17.14 -31.56
CA VAL A 58 -7.90 -16.31 -31.00
C VAL A 58 -8.01 -16.49 -29.48
N ALA A 59 -7.94 -17.73 -28.99
CA ALA A 59 -7.96 -18.01 -27.55
C ALA A 59 -6.75 -17.38 -26.82
N SER A 60 -5.56 -17.48 -27.42
CA SER A 60 -4.33 -16.88 -26.88
C SER A 60 -4.39 -15.34 -26.88
N ALA A 61 -4.97 -14.75 -27.93
CA ALA A 61 -5.20 -13.31 -28.02
C ALA A 61 -6.21 -12.83 -26.96
N LEU A 62 -7.31 -13.57 -26.74
CA LEU A 62 -8.29 -13.26 -25.69
C LEU A 62 -7.68 -13.37 -24.29
N ALA A 63 -6.88 -14.40 -24.01
CA ALA A 63 -6.18 -14.55 -22.74
C ALA A 63 -5.17 -13.41 -22.50
N SER A 64 -4.46 -12.99 -23.55
CA SER A 64 -3.55 -11.84 -23.52
C SER A 64 -4.30 -10.53 -23.27
N ALA A 65 -5.46 -10.34 -23.91
CA ALA A 65 -6.33 -9.17 -23.68
C ALA A 65 -6.88 -9.13 -22.26
N ASN A 66 -7.32 -10.27 -21.71
CA ASN A 66 -7.78 -10.37 -20.31
C ASN A 66 -6.64 -10.08 -19.33
N SER A 67 -5.43 -10.58 -19.59
CA SER A 67 -4.25 -10.31 -18.77
C SER A 67 -3.86 -8.83 -18.82
N ALA A 68 -3.88 -8.21 -20.01
CA ALA A 68 -3.65 -6.78 -20.16
C ALA A 68 -4.73 -5.93 -19.45
N SER A 69 -6.00 -6.34 -19.51
CA SER A 69 -7.11 -5.71 -18.76
C SER A 69 -6.93 -5.84 -17.25
N ALA A 70 -6.49 -7.00 -16.76
CA ALA A 70 -6.19 -7.22 -15.34
C ALA A 70 -4.99 -6.38 -14.88
N SER A 71 -3.93 -6.30 -15.69
CA SER A 71 -2.77 -5.42 -15.46
C SER A 71 -3.15 -3.94 -15.49
N ALA A 72 -4.02 -3.52 -16.41
CA ALA A 72 -4.56 -2.15 -16.45
C ALA A 72 -5.41 -1.86 -15.20
N THR A 73 -6.23 -2.82 -14.76
CA THR A 73 -7.01 -2.72 -13.52
C THR A 73 -6.10 -2.64 -12.29
N ALA A 74 -5.02 -3.42 -12.24
CA ALA A 74 -4.02 -3.37 -11.18
C ALA A 74 -3.23 -2.05 -11.18
N ALA A 75 -2.91 -1.49 -12.35
CA ALA A 75 -2.27 -0.17 -12.50
C ALA A 75 -3.21 0.98 -12.14
N VAL A 76 -4.51 0.84 -12.42
CA VAL A 76 -5.56 1.75 -11.95
C VAL A 76 -5.70 1.65 -10.43
N ASN A 77 -5.59 0.46 -9.85
CA ASN A 77 -5.59 0.25 -8.40
C ASN A 77 -4.29 0.74 -7.72
N ALA A 78 -3.20 0.98 -8.48
CA ALA A 78 -2.01 1.70 -8.02
C ALA A 78 -2.22 3.23 -7.98
N THR A 79 -3.47 3.66 -7.77
CA THR A 79 -3.93 5.03 -7.53
C THR A 79 -2.96 5.76 -6.60
N THR A 80 -2.44 6.89 -7.06
CA THR A 80 -1.75 7.82 -6.20
C THR A 80 -2.81 8.57 -5.39
N LEU A 81 -2.89 8.28 -4.09
CA LEU A 81 -4.07 8.53 -3.26
C LEU A 81 -4.47 10.01 -3.04
N ILE A 82 -3.65 10.98 -3.45
CA ILE A 82 -3.88 12.42 -3.27
C ILE A 82 -3.40 13.19 -4.50
N ALA A 83 -4.21 14.15 -4.95
CA ALA A 83 -3.89 15.20 -5.90
C ALA A 83 -4.43 16.56 -5.39
N THR A 84 -4.16 17.64 -6.12
CA THR A 84 -4.80 18.94 -5.90
C THR A 84 -5.71 19.28 -7.07
N SER A 85 -6.82 19.96 -6.76
CA SER A 85 -7.79 20.40 -7.76
C SER A 85 -8.10 21.88 -7.58
N THR A 86 -8.08 22.62 -8.70
CA THR A 86 -8.48 24.02 -8.75
C THR A 86 -9.89 24.23 -9.29
N SER A 87 -10.64 23.14 -9.49
CA SER A 87 -11.99 23.20 -10.02
C SER A 87 -12.93 23.98 -9.11
N SER A 88 -13.74 24.84 -9.72
CA SER A 88 -14.73 25.67 -9.03
C SER A 88 -15.92 24.83 -8.60
N VAL A 89 -16.00 24.51 -7.31
CA VAL A 89 -16.98 23.57 -6.75
C VAL A 89 -17.66 24.19 -5.53
N SER A 90 -18.97 24.03 -5.41
CA SER A 90 -19.72 24.39 -4.20
C SER A 90 -20.13 23.14 -3.41
N PRO A 91 -20.07 23.12 -2.07
CA PRO A 91 -20.54 22.03 -1.22
C PRO A 91 -22.04 21.79 -1.44
N SER A 92 -22.38 20.79 -2.24
CA SER A 92 -23.75 20.48 -2.64
C SER A 92 -23.84 19.11 -3.28
N ALA A 93 -25.03 18.51 -3.29
CA ALA A 93 -25.30 17.28 -4.01
C ALA A 93 -25.19 17.44 -5.54
N GLY A 94 -25.11 16.31 -6.24
CA GLY A 94 -25.06 16.23 -7.70
C GLY A 94 -23.66 16.04 -8.27
N ALA A 95 -23.60 15.99 -9.60
CA ALA A 95 -22.36 15.79 -10.35
C ALA A 95 -21.44 17.03 -10.27
N LYS A 96 -20.18 16.82 -9.90
CA LYS A 96 -19.13 17.84 -9.85
C LYS A 96 -18.05 17.48 -10.87
N SER A 97 -17.81 18.37 -11.83
CA SER A 97 -16.71 18.21 -12.78
C SER A 97 -15.41 18.70 -12.16
N LEU A 98 -14.41 17.84 -12.14
CA LEU A 98 -13.14 18.08 -11.48
C LEU A 98 -11.99 17.88 -12.45
N ALA A 99 -10.93 18.64 -12.24
CA ALA A 99 -9.64 18.46 -12.88
C ALA A 99 -8.55 18.45 -11.80
N TRP A 100 -7.45 17.74 -12.04
CA TRP A 100 -6.29 17.76 -11.15
C TRP A 100 -5.02 18.16 -11.90
N ALA A 101 -4.12 18.84 -11.18
CA ALA A 101 -2.97 19.51 -11.79
C ALA A 101 -1.80 18.54 -12.06
N GLU A 102 -1.66 17.50 -11.24
CA GLU A 102 -0.46 16.67 -11.24
C GLU A 102 -0.52 15.55 -12.29
N ALA A 103 0.39 15.60 -13.27
CA ALA A 103 0.44 14.65 -14.38
C ALA A 103 0.65 13.18 -13.95
N SER A 104 1.38 12.96 -12.86
CA SER A 104 1.65 11.62 -12.30
C SER A 104 0.47 11.04 -11.51
N ARG A 105 -0.62 11.80 -11.33
CA ARG A 105 -1.80 11.32 -10.59
C ARG A 105 -2.83 10.70 -11.53
N THR A 106 -3.36 9.56 -11.10
CA THR A 106 -4.39 8.80 -11.81
C THR A 106 -5.48 8.39 -10.84
N PHE A 107 -6.70 8.32 -11.36
CA PHE A 107 -7.90 7.93 -10.62
C PHE A 107 -8.70 6.88 -11.41
N ALA A 108 -9.71 6.30 -10.78
CA ALA A 108 -10.51 5.21 -11.33
C ALA A 108 -12.00 5.56 -11.28
N ASN A 109 -12.79 4.99 -12.21
CA ASN A 109 -14.25 5.06 -12.13
C ASN A 109 -14.80 4.18 -11.00
N GLY A 110 -15.95 4.56 -10.45
CA GLY A 110 -16.67 3.77 -9.45
C GLY A 110 -15.98 3.74 -8.08
N LYS A 111 -15.03 4.64 -7.83
CA LYS A 111 -14.36 4.77 -6.53
C LYS A 111 -14.87 6.00 -5.81
N ALA A 112 -14.89 5.89 -4.48
CA ALA A 112 -15.24 7.02 -3.63
C ALA A 112 -14.02 7.94 -3.50
N TYR A 113 -14.22 9.23 -3.73
CA TYR A 113 -13.22 10.27 -3.54
C TYR A 113 -13.77 11.37 -2.65
N GLN A 114 -12.88 12.05 -1.96
CA GLN A 114 -13.18 13.22 -1.15
C GLN A 114 -12.43 14.44 -1.66
N LEU A 115 -13.13 15.57 -1.67
CA LEU A 115 -12.58 16.89 -1.81
C LEU A 115 -12.51 17.52 -0.42
N ILE A 116 -11.38 18.09 -0.07
CA ILE A 116 -11.17 18.84 1.16
C ILE A 116 -10.66 20.22 0.78
N TYR A 117 -11.38 21.27 1.15
CA TYR A 117 -10.93 22.63 0.87
C TYR A 117 -9.69 22.93 1.70
N ARG A 118 -8.58 23.29 1.06
CA ARG A 118 -7.27 23.38 1.74
C ARG A 118 -7.23 24.46 2.82
N PRO A 119 -7.81 25.67 2.61
CA PRO A 119 -7.83 26.72 3.61
C PRO A 119 -8.76 26.43 4.81
N ASP A 120 -9.82 25.64 4.61
CA ASP A 120 -10.73 25.20 5.68
C ASP A 120 -11.23 23.76 5.42
N PRO A 121 -10.58 22.75 6.05
CA PRO A 121 -10.92 21.35 5.87
C PRO A 121 -12.31 20.93 6.37
N THR A 122 -13.02 21.79 7.12
CA THR A 122 -14.39 21.51 7.53
C THR A 122 -15.33 21.47 6.31
N ILE A 123 -14.96 22.21 5.25
CA ILE A 123 -15.62 22.20 3.96
C ILE A 123 -15.10 21.01 3.14
N ARG A 124 -15.98 20.03 2.91
CA ARG A 124 -15.63 18.79 2.23
C ARG A 124 -16.79 18.21 1.43
N LEU A 125 -16.47 17.47 0.38
CA LEU A 125 -17.42 16.71 -0.41
C LEU A 125 -16.90 15.29 -0.59
N THR A 126 -17.76 14.29 -0.42
CA THR A 126 -17.49 12.88 -0.67
C THR A 126 -18.49 12.39 -1.72
N GLY A 127 -17.97 11.79 -2.79
CA GLY A 127 -18.79 11.27 -3.87
C GLY A 127 -18.15 10.08 -4.55
N VAL A 128 -18.84 9.53 -5.54
CA VAL A 128 -18.33 8.42 -6.36
C VAL A 128 -17.97 8.95 -7.73
N SER A 129 -16.78 8.60 -8.22
CA SER A 129 -16.33 9.01 -9.55
C SER A 129 -17.08 8.27 -10.67
N SER A 130 -17.31 9.01 -11.74
CA SER A 130 -17.84 8.56 -13.02
C SER A 130 -17.11 9.37 -14.10
N ALA A 131 -16.90 8.79 -15.28
CA ALA A 131 -16.18 9.43 -16.39
C ALA A 131 -14.79 10.03 -16.03
N VAL A 132 -13.92 9.23 -15.40
CA VAL A 132 -12.50 9.58 -15.21
C VAL A 132 -11.75 9.49 -16.55
N ASP A 133 -11.10 10.58 -16.93
CA ASP A 133 -10.12 10.65 -18.00
C ASP A 133 -8.74 10.97 -17.42
N ASN A 134 -7.87 9.95 -17.37
CA ASN A 134 -6.51 10.08 -16.86
C ASN A 134 -5.55 10.75 -17.84
N THR A 135 -5.93 10.93 -19.10
CA THR A 135 -5.15 11.69 -20.10
C THR A 135 -5.48 13.16 -19.98
N ALA A 136 -6.76 13.52 -19.98
CA ALA A 136 -7.23 14.90 -19.80
C ALA A 136 -7.16 15.39 -18.35
N LYS A 137 -6.93 14.48 -17.40
CA LYS A 137 -6.87 14.75 -15.96
C LYS A 137 -8.17 15.31 -15.41
N THR A 138 -9.29 14.72 -15.85
CA THR A 138 -10.63 15.13 -15.43
C THR A 138 -11.45 13.96 -14.89
N MET A 139 -12.44 14.26 -14.05
CA MET A 139 -13.44 13.29 -13.60
C MET A 139 -14.77 13.97 -13.29
N THR A 140 -15.85 13.19 -13.26
CA THR A 140 -17.12 13.62 -12.67
C THR A 140 -17.32 12.93 -11.34
N LEU A 141 -17.33 13.69 -10.24
CA LEU A 141 -17.63 13.19 -8.91
C LEU A 141 -19.11 13.39 -8.59
N THR A 142 -19.87 12.31 -8.42
CA THR A 142 -21.29 12.42 -8.04
C THR A 142 -21.41 12.41 -6.52
N VAL A 143 -21.86 13.54 -5.97
CA VAL A 143 -22.01 13.74 -4.52
C VAL A 143 -23.46 13.50 -4.11
N GLY A 144 -23.67 12.63 -3.13
CA GLY A 144 -25.00 12.36 -2.57
C GLY A 144 -25.50 13.50 -1.67
N ALA A 145 -26.78 13.44 -1.26
CA ALA A 145 -27.39 14.46 -0.38
C ALA A 145 -26.70 14.59 0.99
N SER A 146 -26.11 13.50 1.51
CA SER A 146 -25.31 13.48 2.73
C SER A 146 -23.80 13.53 2.46
N GLY A 147 -23.39 13.70 1.20
CA GLY A 147 -22.01 13.63 0.76
C GLY A 147 -21.25 14.95 0.87
N PHE A 148 -21.70 15.93 1.63
CA PHE A 148 -20.98 17.20 1.75
C PHE A 148 -21.16 17.82 3.13
N ALA A 149 -20.18 18.62 3.54
CA ALA A 149 -20.21 19.45 4.73
C ALA A 149 -19.65 20.84 4.39
N GLY A 150 -20.14 21.86 5.11
CA GLY A 150 -19.88 23.26 4.81
C GLY A 150 -20.94 23.88 3.90
N SER A 151 -20.89 25.21 3.78
CA SER A 151 -21.80 26.03 2.99
C SER A 151 -21.04 27.18 2.34
N GLY A 152 -21.57 27.74 1.26
CA GLY A 152 -20.91 28.82 0.50
C GLY A 152 -20.13 28.30 -0.71
N GLY A 153 -19.22 29.11 -1.23
CA GLY A 153 -18.46 28.81 -2.45
C GLY A 153 -19.01 29.52 -3.71
N PRO A 154 -18.51 29.16 -4.90
CA PRO A 154 -17.61 28.04 -5.15
C PRO A 154 -16.20 28.28 -4.63
N TYR A 155 -15.53 27.19 -4.26
CA TYR A 155 -14.12 27.19 -3.90
C TYR A 155 -13.30 26.53 -5.00
N THR A 156 -12.03 26.92 -5.11
CA THR A 156 -11.12 26.54 -6.19
C THR A 156 -9.80 25.99 -5.65
N ASP A 157 -9.78 25.51 -4.41
CA ASP A 157 -8.53 25.06 -3.80
C ASP A 157 -8.70 23.81 -2.94
N TRP A 158 -8.57 22.65 -3.58
CA TRP A 158 -8.96 21.38 -3.00
C TRP A 158 -7.80 20.39 -2.95
N TYR A 159 -7.72 19.62 -1.86
CA TYR A 159 -7.17 18.27 -1.94
C TYR A 159 -8.23 17.34 -2.56
N LEU A 160 -7.85 16.55 -3.54
CA LEU A 160 -8.64 15.47 -4.11
C LEU A 160 -7.97 14.15 -3.69
N LEU A 161 -8.67 13.34 -2.90
CA LEU A 161 -8.09 12.15 -2.31
C LEU A 161 -9.04 10.96 -2.35
N ASP A 162 -8.47 9.77 -2.42
CA ASP A 162 -9.25 8.54 -2.33
C ASP A 162 -9.92 8.46 -0.95
N ALA A 163 -11.23 8.20 -0.90
CA ALA A 163 -11.97 8.19 0.36
C ALA A 163 -11.51 7.06 1.30
N SER A 164 -10.83 6.03 0.79
CA SER A 164 -10.17 5.03 1.64
C SER A 164 -9.02 5.61 2.46
N LEU A 165 -8.36 6.67 1.97
CA LEU A 165 -7.34 7.41 2.71
C LEU A 165 -7.97 8.39 3.72
N ALA A 166 -9.12 8.97 3.37
CA ALA A 166 -9.86 9.87 4.26
C ALA A 166 -10.46 9.16 5.50
N ALA A 167 -10.60 7.84 5.43
CA ALA A 167 -11.08 7.01 6.53
C ALA A 167 -9.99 6.66 7.56
N LEU A 168 -8.72 7.05 7.34
CA LEU A 168 -7.69 6.93 8.39
C LEU A 168 -8.00 7.91 9.52
N PHE A 169 -8.50 7.39 10.64
CA PHE A 169 -8.51 8.14 11.90
C PHE A 169 -7.08 8.62 12.20
N ALA A 170 -6.93 9.90 12.55
CA ALA A 170 -5.62 10.43 12.94
C ALA A 170 -5.18 9.76 14.25
N ALA A 171 -4.07 9.04 14.22
CA ALA A 171 -3.46 8.46 15.41
C ALA A 171 -3.11 9.57 16.42
N VAL A 172 -3.35 9.33 17.71
CA VAL A 172 -2.77 10.13 18.80
C VAL A 172 -1.41 9.56 19.23
N ALA A 173 -0.67 10.28 20.07
CA ALA A 173 0.65 9.84 20.57
C ALA A 173 0.62 8.41 21.17
N ALA A 174 -0.40 8.11 21.98
CA ALA A 174 -0.58 6.79 22.57
C ALA A 174 -0.80 5.69 21.52
N ASP A 175 -1.52 5.98 20.42
CA ASP A 175 -1.71 5.03 19.34
C ASP A 175 -0.40 4.74 18.60
N VAL A 176 0.45 5.76 18.45
CA VAL A 176 1.79 5.63 17.83
C VAL A 176 2.68 4.74 18.69
N LEU A 177 2.69 4.94 20.00
CA LEU A 177 3.51 4.17 20.95
C LEU A 177 3.01 2.72 21.12
N ALA A 178 1.70 2.53 21.17
CA ALA A 178 1.09 1.21 21.27
C ALA A 178 1.15 0.40 19.97
N ALA A 179 1.18 1.08 18.82
CA ALA A 179 1.24 0.46 17.49
C ALA A 179 0.20 -0.65 17.27
N VAL A 180 -0.97 -0.55 17.93
CA VAL A 180 -2.04 -1.57 17.88
C VAL A 180 -2.94 -1.45 16.65
N SER A 181 -2.95 -0.29 15.98
CA SER A 181 -3.79 -0.04 14.80
C SER A 181 -3.01 -0.20 13.51
N ALA A 182 -3.49 -1.07 12.62
CA ALA A 182 -2.95 -1.21 11.27
C ALA A 182 -3.49 -0.16 10.28
N LEU A 183 -4.48 0.65 10.69
CA LEU A 183 -5.25 1.53 9.82
C LEU A 183 -5.26 3.00 10.26
N ALA A 184 -4.67 3.34 11.41
CA ALA A 184 -4.63 4.73 11.87
C ALA A 184 -3.52 5.51 11.14
N GLY A 185 -3.83 6.74 10.71
CA GLY A 185 -2.88 7.60 10.01
C GLY A 185 -1.98 8.32 11.01
N VAL A 186 -0.67 8.13 10.90
CA VAL A 186 0.31 8.85 11.74
C VAL A 186 0.56 10.23 11.15
N THR A 187 0.28 11.29 11.92
CA THR A 187 0.64 12.66 11.55
C THR A 187 2.03 13.03 12.11
N PRO A 188 2.74 14.00 11.49
CA PRO A 188 3.98 14.52 12.08
C PRO A 188 3.80 15.06 13.51
N LYS A 189 2.62 15.62 13.82
CA LYS A 189 2.30 16.06 15.18
C LYS A 189 2.17 14.88 16.14
N ALA A 190 1.42 13.84 15.78
CA ALA A 190 1.27 12.65 16.62
C ALA A 190 2.61 11.98 16.90
N LEU A 191 3.50 11.92 15.91
CA LEU A 191 4.87 11.43 16.08
C LEU A 191 5.69 12.32 17.02
N LYS A 192 5.61 13.65 16.85
CA LYS A 192 6.30 14.59 17.74
C LYS A 192 5.79 14.50 19.19
N ASP A 193 4.48 14.38 19.36
CA ASP A 193 3.86 14.25 20.68
C ASP A 193 4.22 12.92 21.36
N ALA A 194 4.40 11.83 20.60
CA ALA A 194 4.87 10.54 21.11
C ALA A 194 6.31 10.58 21.65
N LEU A 195 7.10 11.57 21.24
CA LEU A 195 8.46 11.82 21.73
C LEU A 195 8.49 12.82 22.90
N ALA A 196 7.34 13.35 23.34
CA ALA A 196 7.29 14.23 24.49
C ALA A 196 7.58 13.43 25.78
N PRO A 197 8.41 13.95 26.70
CA PRO A 197 8.69 13.24 27.94
C PRO A 197 7.44 13.02 28.80
N TYR A 198 7.24 11.79 29.26
CA TYR A 198 6.16 11.42 30.16
C TYR A 198 6.61 11.54 31.63
N ALA A 199 5.86 12.29 32.44
CA ALA A 199 6.18 12.48 33.85
C ALA A 199 5.79 11.25 34.69
N LEU A 200 6.79 10.58 35.26
CA LEU A 200 6.58 9.45 36.16
C LEU A 200 6.09 9.94 37.53
N THR A 201 5.09 9.25 38.07
CA THR A 201 4.62 9.49 39.44
C THR A 201 5.54 8.80 40.43
N ASP A 202 6.04 9.56 41.42
CA ASP A 202 6.95 9.02 42.42
C ASP A 202 6.27 7.97 43.32
N ALA A 203 6.94 6.83 43.48
CA ALA A 203 6.52 5.72 44.32
C ALA A 203 7.76 4.95 44.79
N ALA A 204 7.61 4.07 45.78
CA ALA A 204 8.73 3.25 46.28
C ALA A 204 9.37 2.40 45.17
N THR A 205 8.56 1.90 44.23
CA THR A 205 9.00 1.33 42.95
C THR A 205 8.20 1.98 41.84
N VAL A 206 8.89 2.48 40.82
CA VAL A 206 8.29 3.12 39.65
C VAL A 206 8.59 2.28 38.42
N THR A 207 7.55 1.92 37.69
CA THR A 207 7.63 1.10 36.48
C THR A 207 7.27 1.95 35.27
N PRO A 208 8.22 2.27 34.37
CA PRO A 208 7.90 2.96 33.13
C PRO A 208 7.02 2.09 32.23
N ASP A 209 6.14 2.75 31.48
CA ASP A 209 5.21 2.13 30.52
C ASP A 209 5.52 2.67 29.11
N GLY A 210 5.94 1.78 28.21
CA GLY A 210 6.30 2.13 26.84
C GLY A 210 5.14 2.64 25.99
N HIS A 211 3.88 2.43 26.40
CA HIS A 211 2.72 3.03 25.75
C HIS A 211 2.50 4.49 26.13
N ASN A 212 3.04 4.93 27.28
CA ASN A 212 2.90 6.31 27.76
C ASN A 212 4.03 7.22 27.27
N GLY A 213 5.22 6.66 27.03
CA GLY A 213 6.36 7.41 26.51
C GLY A 213 7.59 6.54 26.26
N LEU A 214 8.55 7.11 25.52
CA LEU A 214 9.92 6.58 25.42
C LEU A 214 10.88 7.41 26.28
N ASP A 215 10.64 8.71 26.37
CA ASP A 215 11.36 9.60 27.26
C ASP A 215 10.53 9.89 28.50
N PHE A 216 11.19 10.02 29.65
CA PHE A 216 10.54 10.17 30.94
C PHE A 216 11.20 11.26 31.78
N THR A 217 10.41 11.90 32.64
CA THR A 217 10.93 12.75 33.73
C THR A 217 10.50 12.17 35.06
N TRP A 218 11.39 12.20 36.05
CA TRP A 218 11.10 11.64 37.37
C TRP A 218 11.82 12.41 38.47
N THR A 219 11.05 13.05 39.35
CA THR A 219 11.57 13.61 40.60
C THR A 219 11.45 12.55 41.70
N ILE A 220 12.58 12.12 42.26
CA ILE A 220 12.60 11.09 43.31
C ILE A 220 12.47 11.73 44.70
N GLY A 221 11.41 11.38 45.43
CA GLY A 221 11.12 11.89 46.78
C GLY A 221 11.76 11.09 47.93
N GLY A 222 12.61 10.12 47.62
CA GLY A 222 13.17 9.18 48.59
C GLY A 222 14.10 8.18 47.91
N ASN A 223 14.57 7.18 48.66
CA ASN A 223 15.28 6.06 48.04
C ASN A 223 14.26 5.21 47.26
N ARG A 224 14.43 5.12 45.93
CA ARG A 224 13.47 4.51 45.00
C ARG A 224 14.07 3.33 44.24
N THR A 225 13.20 2.50 43.69
CA THR A 225 13.56 1.43 42.74
C THR A 225 12.95 1.72 41.37
N LEU A 226 13.76 1.66 40.32
CA LEU A 226 13.29 1.66 38.93
C LEU A 226 12.92 0.23 38.50
N GLY A 227 11.64 -0.01 38.28
CA GLY A 227 11.09 -1.26 37.77
C GLY A 227 11.53 -1.54 36.32
N ALA A 228 11.32 -2.76 35.85
CA ALA A 228 11.49 -3.08 34.43
C ALA A 228 10.44 -2.36 33.59
N ILE A 229 10.80 -1.86 32.41
CA ILE A 229 9.85 -1.20 31.51
C ILE A 229 8.80 -2.22 31.05
N THR A 230 7.53 -1.86 31.13
CA THR A 230 6.39 -2.65 30.61
C THR A 230 5.94 -2.13 29.26
N ASN A 231 5.13 -2.90 28.53
CA ASN A 231 4.55 -2.49 27.25
C ASN A 231 5.60 -1.95 26.26
N THR A 232 6.72 -2.64 26.16
CA THR A 232 7.85 -2.25 25.33
C THR A 232 8.22 -3.39 24.37
N TYR A 233 9.11 -3.09 23.43
CA TYR A 233 9.62 -4.02 22.45
C TYR A 233 11.15 -3.99 22.36
N PRO A 234 11.81 -5.06 21.87
CA PRO A 234 13.25 -5.06 21.63
C PRO A 234 13.65 -3.93 20.67
N GLY A 235 14.64 -3.13 21.05
CA GLY A 235 15.09 -1.98 20.27
C GLY A 235 14.53 -0.63 20.71
N ALA A 236 13.46 -0.60 21.51
CA ALA A 236 12.98 0.63 22.14
C ALA A 236 14.11 1.32 22.92
N THR A 237 14.25 2.62 22.72
CA THR A 237 15.35 3.46 23.23
C THR A 237 14.77 4.79 23.70
N GLY A 238 15.33 5.34 24.76
CA GLY A 238 14.94 6.66 25.28
C GLY A 238 15.82 7.06 26.46
N ALA A 239 15.39 8.12 27.15
CA ALA A 239 16.04 8.66 28.34
C ALA A 239 15.07 8.85 29.51
N ILE A 240 15.59 8.81 30.72
CA ILE A 240 14.89 9.20 31.94
C ILE A 240 15.68 10.32 32.59
N GLN A 241 15.11 11.52 32.62
CA GLN A 241 15.65 12.64 33.38
C GLN A 241 15.25 12.48 34.85
N ILE A 242 16.22 12.21 35.70
CA ILE A 242 16.01 11.93 37.12
C ILE A 242 16.45 13.16 37.91
N THR A 243 15.55 13.69 38.74
CA THR A 243 15.80 14.89 39.55
C THR A 243 15.74 14.54 41.04
N GLN A 244 16.75 14.94 41.79
CA GLN A 244 16.73 14.88 43.25
C GLN A 244 15.64 15.81 43.80
N ASP A 245 14.93 15.39 44.85
CA ASP A 245 14.03 16.29 45.57
C ASP A 245 14.78 17.45 46.26
N GLY A 246 14.03 18.30 46.97
CA GLY A 246 14.60 19.43 47.71
C GLY A 246 15.54 19.05 48.87
N THR A 247 15.66 17.76 49.22
CA THR A 247 16.60 17.28 50.24
C THR A 247 17.91 16.81 49.59
N GLY A 248 17.82 16.10 48.47
CA GLY A 248 18.97 15.45 47.83
C GLY A 248 19.38 14.15 48.52
N SER A 249 20.50 13.59 48.05
CA SER A 249 21.10 12.33 48.53
C SER A 249 20.15 11.13 48.50
N ARG A 250 19.21 11.12 47.54
CA ARG A 250 18.33 9.99 47.27
C ARG A 250 19.05 8.97 46.40
N LEU A 251 18.90 7.70 46.79
CA LEU A 251 19.47 6.56 46.06
C LEU A 251 18.46 6.00 45.07
N LEU A 252 18.98 5.56 43.92
CA LEU A 252 18.22 4.80 42.92
C LEU A 252 18.74 3.37 42.85
N ALA A 253 17.88 2.42 43.21
CA ALA A 253 18.06 1.03 42.86
C ALA A 253 17.40 0.76 41.49
N VAL A 254 17.87 -0.26 40.78
CA VAL A 254 17.28 -0.70 39.51
C VAL A 254 16.89 -2.17 39.60
N ALA A 255 15.77 -2.55 38.99
CA ALA A 255 15.33 -3.94 38.90
C ALA A 255 16.34 -4.81 38.12
N GLY A 256 16.25 -6.13 38.31
CA GLY A 256 17.21 -7.08 37.72
C GLY A 256 17.30 -7.05 36.18
N ALA A 257 16.31 -6.51 35.47
CA ALA A 257 16.34 -6.36 34.03
C ALA A 257 17.38 -5.34 33.54
N TRP A 258 17.74 -4.35 34.38
CA TRP A 258 18.67 -3.27 34.04
C TRP A 258 20.12 -3.73 34.17
N LYS A 259 20.88 -3.64 33.08
CA LYS A 259 22.28 -4.07 32.97
C LYS A 259 23.16 -2.88 32.59
N ARG A 260 24.25 -2.70 33.32
CA ARG A 260 25.25 -1.67 33.11
C ARG A 260 26.63 -2.23 33.44
N ASP A 261 27.62 -1.82 32.66
CA ASP A 261 29.03 -2.06 32.97
C ASP A 261 29.51 -0.99 33.97
N GLY A 262 30.26 -1.40 35.01
CA GLY A 262 30.79 -0.46 36.01
C GLY A 262 30.01 -0.38 37.33
N GLY A 263 29.05 -1.28 37.58
CA GLY A 263 28.37 -1.41 38.88
C GLY A 263 27.05 -0.64 38.99
N LEU A 264 26.56 -0.44 40.23
CA LEU A 264 25.31 0.26 40.49
C LEU A 264 25.42 1.74 40.11
N ALA A 265 24.38 2.27 39.47
CA ALA A 265 24.37 3.64 39.05
C ALA A 265 24.19 4.60 40.25
N VAL A 266 25.08 5.58 40.35
CA VAL A 266 25.06 6.59 41.42
C VAL A 266 24.56 7.91 40.83
N LEU A 267 23.50 8.44 41.42
CA LEU A 267 22.98 9.77 41.10
C LEU A 267 23.81 10.87 41.76
N SER A 268 23.74 12.06 41.20
CA SER A 268 24.18 13.29 41.87
C SER A 268 23.40 13.50 43.16
N THR A 269 24.06 14.02 44.20
CA THR A 269 23.49 14.05 45.56
C THR A 269 22.94 15.42 45.99
N ALA A 270 23.24 16.49 45.25
CA ALA A 270 22.72 17.82 45.61
C ALA A 270 21.20 17.87 45.44
N ALA A 271 20.52 18.63 46.31
CA ALA A 271 19.10 18.91 46.15
C ALA A 271 18.82 19.53 44.77
N GLY A 272 17.79 19.05 44.08
CA GLY A 272 17.45 19.50 42.73
C GLY A 272 18.45 19.12 41.63
N ALA A 273 19.50 18.33 41.92
CA ALA A 273 20.42 17.86 40.89
C ALA A 273 19.68 16.97 39.87
N VAL A 274 20.05 17.13 38.60
CA VAL A 274 19.46 16.42 37.47
C VAL A 274 20.50 15.49 36.87
N ASP A 275 20.14 14.23 36.69
CA ASP A 275 20.93 13.23 35.97
C ASP A 275 20.09 12.67 34.81
N GLU A 276 20.76 12.15 33.78
CA GLU A 276 20.10 11.53 32.64
C GLU A 276 20.49 10.06 32.52
N LEU A 277 19.49 9.18 32.61
CA LEU A 277 19.63 7.75 32.39
C LEU A 277 19.19 7.42 30.97
N THR A 278 20.14 7.05 30.10
CA THR A 278 19.83 6.58 28.74
C THR A 278 19.70 5.07 28.71
N TYR A 279 18.78 4.54 27.92
CA TYR A 279 18.52 3.11 27.91
C TYR A 279 18.17 2.56 26.53
N ARG A 280 18.40 1.25 26.36
CA ARG A 280 17.93 0.47 25.21
C ARG A 280 17.46 -0.91 25.65
N VAL A 281 16.21 -1.23 25.31
CA VAL A 281 15.60 -2.54 25.56
C VAL A 281 16.23 -3.57 24.62
N LYS A 282 16.73 -4.67 25.18
CA LYS A 282 17.37 -5.77 24.42
C LYS A 282 16.41 -6.94 24.23
N THR A 283 15.65 -7.31 25.25
CA THR A 283 14.70 -8.42 25.22
C THR A 283 13.48 -8.12 26.08
N VAL A 284 12.35 -8.73 25.72
CA VAL A 284 11.06 -8.67 26.44
C VAL A 284 10.52 -10.08 26.64
N ASP A 285 9.59 -10.27 27.57
CA ASP A 285 8.79 -11.49 27.70
C ASP A 285 7.53 -11.44 26.81
N GLY A 286 6.71 -12.50 26.88
CA GLY A 286 5.49 -12.59 26.07
C GLY A 286 4.40 -11.55 26.40
N SER A 287 4.54 -10.81 27.51
CA SER A 287 3.64 -9.71 27.88
C SER A 287 4.13 -8.33 27.42
N GLY A 288 5.33 -8.25 26.84
CA GLY A 288 5.97 -6.98 26.51
C GLY A 288 6.72 -6.35 27.68
N THR A 289 6.97 -7.09 28.77
CA THR A 289 7.80 -6.60 29.89
C THR A 289 9.27 -6.84 29.58
N ALA A 290 10.11 -5.82 29.76
CA ALA A 290 11.54 -5.90 29.50
C ALA A 290 12.23 -6.91 30.44
N THR A 291 12.93 -7.88 29.84
CA THR A 291 13.74 -8.86 30.57
C THR A 291 15.22 -8.51 30.58
N ARG A 292 15.67 -7.68 29.62
CA ARG A 292 17.02 -7.12 29.61
C ARG A 292 17.04 -5.73 28.99
N ILE A 293 17.58 -4.76 29.73
CA ILE A 293 17.75 -3.36 29.34
C ILE A 293 19.22 -3.02 29.54
N VAL A 294 19.86 -2.41 28.55
CA VAL A 294 21.19 -1.82 28.75
C VAL A 294 21.02 -0.33 28.99
N TYR A 295 21.71 0.21 29.99
CA TYR A 295 21.59 1.61 30.36
C TYR A 295 22.92 2.21 30.82
N ASP A 296 23.01 3.53 30.74
CA ASP A 296 24.09 4.34 31.33
C ASP A 296 23.50 5.61 31.97
N ILE A 297 24.26 6.25 32.86
CA ILE A 297 23.86 7.51 33.50
C ILE A 297 24.93 8.57 33.29
N ALA A 298 24.52 9.68 32.68
CA ALA A 298 25.25 10.94 32.67
C ALA A 298 24.82 11.77 33.88
N ARG A 299 25.77 12.12 34.75
CA ARG A 299 25.49 12.93 35.93
C ARG A 299 25.66 14.41 35.65
N ALA A 300 24.71 15.23 36.08
CA ALA A 300 24.70 16.67 35.84
C ALA A 300 25.13 17.05 34.41
N PRO A 301 24.43 16.55 33.37
CA PRO A 301 24.81 16.77 31.97
C PRO A 301 24.56 18.20 31.46
N THR A 302 23.89 19.04 32.27
CA THR A 302 23.51 20.43 31.97
C THR A 302 24.46 21.45 32.58
#